data_AF-A0A526RXM0-F1
#
_entry.id   AF-A0A526RXM0-F1
#
_cell.length_a   1.000
_cell.length_b   1.000
_cell.length_c   1.000
_cell.angle_alpha   90.00
_cell.angle_beta   90.00
_cell.angle_gamma   90.00
#
_symmetry.space_group_name_H-M   'P 1'
#
loop_
_entity.id
_entity.type
_entity.pdbx_description
1 polymer ?
#
loop_
_entity_poly.entity_id
_entity_poly.type
_entity_poly.pdbx_seq_one_letter_code
_entity_poly.pdbx_strand_id
1 'polypeptide(L)'
;MPLNRKLFAGLAIGVACAMPASAADKIKVGLITKFPVPFYSTMEDAAKKYAAAHPEVELVTGQGQAATDIEGQIALIESMITQGVKGLAITPVDPTVAPT
;
A
#
# COMPACT_ATOMS: atom_id res chain seq x y z
N MET A 1 55.72 -18.63 -49.99
CA MET A 1 54.40 -19.26 -50.04
C MET A 1 53.41 -18.37 -49.30
N PRO A 2 52.39 -17.78 -49.94
CA PRO A 2 51.44 -16.90 -49.28
C PRO A 2 50.32 -17.72 -48.63
N LEU A 3 50.04 -17.48 -47.34
CA LEU A 3 48.93 -18.10 -46.63
C LEU A 3 47.73 -17.13 -46.63
N ASN A 4 46.64 -17.56 -47.25
CA ASN A 4 45.41 -16.82 -47.47
C ASN A 4 44.50 -16.79 -46.22
N ARG A 5 44.01 -15.58 -45.90
CA ARG A 5 42.60 -15.20 -45.71
C ARG A 5 41.70 -16.18 -44.93
N LYS A 6 41.23 -15.77 -43.75
CA LYS A 6 39.80 -15.79 -43.35
C LYS A 6 39.52 -15.12 -41.98
N LEU A 7 38.63 -14.12 -42.06
CA LEU A 7 37.59 -13.73 -41.10
C LEU A 7 37.98 -13.36 -39.66
N PHE A 8 38.12 -12.04 -39.46
CA PHE A 8 37.45 -11.34 -38.38
C PHE A 8 35.99 -11.83 -38.23
N ALA A 9 35.62 -12.35 -37.06
CA ALA A 9 34.23 -12.44 -36.63
C ALA A 9 34.20 -12.09 -35.13
N GLY A 10 33.80 -10.85 -34.87
CA GLY A 10 33.86 -10.21 -33.56
C GLY A 10 32.89 -10.82 -32.55
N LEU A 11 33.42 -11.09 -31.36
CA LEU A 11 32.64 -11.31 -30.16
C LEU A 11 32.36 -9.94 -29.52
N ALA A 12 31.30 -9.27 -29.99
CA ALA A 12 30.76 -8.10 -29.29
C ALA A 12 29.92 -8.61 -28.11
N ILE A 13 30.54 -8.65 -26.92
CA ILE A 13 29.84 -8.88 -25.65
C ILE A 13 28.93 -7.67 -25.41
N GLY A 14 27.63 -7.85 -25.67
CA GLY A 14 26.61 -6.88 -25.31
C GLY A 14 26.51 -6.76 -23.80
N VAL A 15 27.07 -5.69 -23.25
CA VAL A 15 26.78 -5.25 -21.88
C VAL A 15 25.33 -4.80 -21.87
N ALA A 16 24.43 -5.70 -21.49
CA ALA A 16 23.08 -5.35 -21.15
C ALA A 16 23.15 -4.46 -19.89
N CYS A 17 22.89 -3.17 -20.06
CA CYS A 17 22.74 -2.24 -18.95
C CYS A 17 21.64 -2.78 -18.02
N ALA A 18 22.05 -3.30 -16.86
CA ALA A 18 21.15 -3.54 -15.75
C ALA A 18 20.67 -2.18 -15.24
N MET A 19 19.58 -1.66 -15.83
CA MET A 19 18.91 -0.52 -15.26
C MET A 19 18.33 -0.96 -13.91
N PRO A 20 18.53 -0.18 -12.83
CA PRO A 20 17.86 -0.45 -11.58
C PRO A 20 16.36 -0.40 -11.85
N ALA A 21 15.67 -1.52 -11.65
CA ALA A 21 14.22 -1.52 -11.58
C ALA A 21 13.86 -0.64 -10.37
N SER A 22 13.42 0.59 -10.63
CA SER A 22 12.91 1.45 -9.58
C SER A 22 11.67 0.75 -9.02
N ALA A 23 11.78 0.20 -7.82
CA ALA A 23 10.60 -0.22 -7.07
C ALA A 23 9.72 1.02 -6.95
N ALA A 24 8.53 0.99 -7.53
CA ALA A 24 7.56 2.06 -7.33
C ALA A 24 7.24 2.10 -5.82
N ASP A 25 7.32 3.29 -5.22
CA ASP A 25 6.95 3.46 -3.82
C ASP A 25 5.50 3.02 -3.61
N LYS A 26 5.27 2.19 -2.59
CA LYS A 26 3.93 1.71 -2.27
C LYS A 26 3.03 2.88 -1.87
N ILE A 27 1.78 2.86 -2.34
CA ILE A 27 0.75 3.79 -1.91
C ILE A 27 0.26 3.32 -0.54
N LYS A 28 0.63 4.06 0.51
CA LYS A 28 0.17 3.80 1.87
C LYS A 28 -1.25 4.34 2.06
N VAL A 29 -2.18 3.50 2.52
CA VAL A 29 -3.58 3.86 2.77
C VAL A 29 -4.04 3.37 4.15
N GLY A 30 -4.94 4.10 4.79
CA GLY A 30 -5.49 3.78 6.10
C GLY A 30 -6.93 3.30 6.05
N LEU A 31 -7.27 2.31 6.87
CA LEU A 31 -8.65 1.90 7.17
C LEU A 31 -8.91 2.03 8.67
N ILE A 32 -9.89 2.83 9.06
CA ILE A 32 -10.31 3.00 10.46
C ILE A 32 -11.74 2.47 10.65
N THR A 33 -11.90 1.46 11.50
CA THR A 33 -13.20 0.90 11.86
C THR A 33 -13.70 1.39 13.22
N LYS A 34 -15.01 1.34 13.45
CA LYS A 34 -15.67 2.00 14.59
C LYS A 34 -15.39 1.30 15.93
N PHE A 35 -15.61 -0.01 16.03
CA PHE A 35 -15.43 -0.82 17.24
C PHE A 35 -15.45 -2.32 16.90
N PRO A 36 -14.99 -3.24 17.78
CA PRO A 36 -14.84 -4.67 17.43
C PRO A 36 -16.18 -5.41 17.34
N VAL A 37 -16.84 -5.38 16.17
CA VAL A 37 -17.95 -6.29 15.83
C VAL A 37 -17.70 -7.01 14.51
N PRO A 38 -18.32 -8.18 14.27
CA PRO A 38 -18.04 -9.03 13.10
C PRO A 38 -18.14 -8.31 11.75
N PHE A 39 -19.05 -7.34 11.64
CA PHE A 39 -19.21 -6.52 10.44
C PHE A 39 -17.91 -5.78 10.08
N TYR A 40 -17.26 -5.12 11.05
CA TYR A 40 -16.03 -4.38 10.82
C TYR A 40 -14.80 -5.29 10.69
N SER A 41 -14.77 -6.42 11.41
CA SER A 41 -13.74 -7.45 11.19
C SER A 41 -13.75 -7.97 9.75
N THR A 42 -14.94 -8.18 9.19
CA THR A 42 -15.11 -8.60 7.79
C THR A 42 -14.58 -7.55 6.81
N MET A 43 -14.78 -6.26 7.11
CA MET A 43 -14.21 -5.15 6.31
C MET A 43 -12.69 -5.13 6.36
N GLU A 44 -12.09 -5.26 7.54
CA GLU A 44 -10.63 -5.32 7.69
C GLU A 44 -10.03 -6.53 6.99
N ASP A 45 -10.67 -7.70 7.08
CA ASP A 45 -10.22 -8.92 6.40
C ASP A 45 -10.28 -8.76 4.88
N ALA A 46 -11.33 -8.13 4.35
CA ALA A 46 -11.43 -7.82 2.93
C ALA A 46 -10.33 -6.84 2.49
N ALA A 47 -10.05 -5.80 3.27
CA ALA A 47 -8.98 -4.85 2.99
C ALA A 47 -7.59 -5.52 3.03
N LYS A 48 -7.33 -6.40 4.01
CA LYS A 48 -6.09 -7.18 4.09
C LYS A 48 -5.92 -8.10 2.88
N LYS A 49 -6.99 -8.77 2.46
CA LYS A 49 -6.99 -9.61 1.23
C LYS A 49 -6.68 -8.78 -0.01
N TYR A 50 -7.26 -7.59 -0.14
CA TYR A 50 -6.96 -6.67 -1.23
C TYR A 50 -5.48 -6.27 -1.21
N ALA A 51 -4.96 -5.77 -0.08
CA ALA A 51 -3.56 -5.38 0.04
C ALA A 51 -2.58 -6.55 -0.25
N ALA A 52 -2.94 -7.77 0.11
CA ALA A 52 -2.14 -8.96 -0.23
C ALA A 52 -2.10 -9.26 -1.75
N ALA A 53 -3.17 -8.92 -2.48
CA ALA A 53 -3.25 -9.09 -3.93
C ALA A 53 -2.69 -7.90 -4.72
N HIS A 54 -2.42 -6.77 -4.05
CA HIS A 54 -1.98 -5.51 -4.63
C HIS A 54 -0.66 -5.06 -4.00
N PRO A 55 0.50 -5.54 -4.49
CA PRO A 55 1.81 -5.24 -3.92
C PRO A 55 2.18 -3.76 -3.87
N GLU A 56 1.55 -2.96 -4.73
CA GLU A 56 1.65 -1.51 -4.79
C GLU A 56 0.96 -0.79 -3.63
N VAL A 57 0.16 -1.49 -2.82
CA VAL A 57 -0.58 -0.93 -1.69
C VAL A 57 0.09 -1.34 -0.36
N GLU A 58 0.24 -0.37 0.53
CA GLU A 58 0.58 -0.61 1.95
C GLU A 58 -0.62 -0.22 2.81
N LEU A 59 -1.24 -1.20 3.46
CA LEU A 59 -2.43 -0.97 4.28
C LEU A 59 -2.05 -0.78 5.76
N VAL A 60 -2.56 0.29 6.37
CA VAL A 60 -2.55 0.52 7.82
C VAL A 60 -3.99 0.40 8.33
N THR A 61 -4.22 -0.39 9.38
CA THR A 61 -5.56 -0.56 9.97
C THR A 61 -5.61 0.00 11.39
N GLY A 62 -6.73 0.61 11.74
CA GLY A 62 -7.05 1.08 13.09
C GLY A 62 -8.48 0.73 13.46
N GLN A 63 -8.75 0.50 14.73
CA GLN A 63 -10.07 0.13 15.23
C GLN A 63 -10.33 0.91 16.52
N GLY A 64 -11.45 1.62 16.58
CA GLY A 64 -11.92 2.28 17.80
C GLY A 64 -12.33 1.26 18.86
N GLN A 65 -12.47 1.69 20.11
CA GLN A 65 -12.78 0.76 21.20
C GLN A 65 -14.28 0.57 21.43
N ALA A 66 -15.07 1.61 21.19
CA ALA A 66 -16.50 1.63 21.48
C ALA A 66 -17.28 2.49 20.48
N ALA A 67 -18.59 2.29 20.43
CA ALA A 67 -19.48 3.06 19.55
C ALA A 67 -19.55 4.57 19.86
N THR A 68 -18.97 4.98 21.00
CA THR A 68 -18.89 6.36 21.51
C THR A 68 -17.45 6.88 21.55
N ASP A 69 -16.48 6.13 21.05
CA ASP A 69 -15.05 6.46 21.12
C ASP A 69 -14.63 7.45 20.01
N ILE A 70 -15.13 8.69 20.11
CA ILE A 70 -14.82 9.77 19.16
C ILE A 70 -13.33 10.14 19.24
N GLU A 71 -12.82 10.39 20.44
CA GLU A 71 -11.42 10.79 20.64
C GLU A 71 -10.43 9.71 20.21
N GLY A 72 -10.73 8.42 20.46
CA GLY A 72 -9.90 7.33 19.97
C GLY A 72 -9.88 7.27 18.43
N GLN A 73 -11.01 7.53 17.78
CA GLN A 73 -11.06 7.61 16.32
C GLN A 73 -10.27 8.81 15.77
N ILE A 74 -10.31 9.98 16.44
CA ILE A 74 -9.49 11.15 16.09
C ILE A 74 -8.00 10.82 16.23
N ALA A 75 -7.58 10.22 17.34
CA ALA A 75 -6.18 9.84 17.57
C ALA A 75 -5.66 8.84 16.52
N LEU A 76 -6.50 7.90 16.07
CA LEU A 76 -6.17 6.98 14.97
C LEU A 76 -5.99 7.72 13.65
N ILE A 77 -6.85 8.70 13.33
CA ILE A 77 -6.72 9.53 12.14
C ILE A 77 -5.39 10.30 12.17
N GLU A 78 -5.09 10.98 13.27
CA GLU A 78 -3.84 11.76 13.43
C GLU A 78 -2.60 10.88 13.33
N SER A 79 -2.64 9.68 13.92
CA SER A 79 -1.56 8.69 13.80
C SER A 79 -1.34 8.27 12.35
N MET A 80 -2.40 7.98 11.60
CA MET A 80 -2.28 7.58 10.19
C MET A 80 -1.79 8.73 9.30
N ILE A 81 -2.24 9.96 9.55
CA ILE A 81 -1.69 11.16 8.89
C ILE A 81 -0.19 11.26 9.13
N THR A 82 0.25 11.10 10.38
CA THR A 82 1.67 11.13 10.77
C THR A 82 2.47 10.02 10.09
N GLN A 83 1.88 8.85 9.90
CA GLN A 83 2.49 7.72 9.17
C GLN A 83 2.56 7.94 7.65
N GLY A 84 1.98 9.04 7.14
CA GLY A 84 2.05 9.44 5.74
C GLY A 84 1.06 8.71 4.82
N VAL A 85 -0.07 8.22 5.36
CA VAL A 85 -1.12 7.63 4.52
C VAL A 85 -1.61 8.66 3.49
N LYS A 86 -1.84 8.22 2.26
CA LYS A 86 -2.30 9.03 1.13
C LYS A 86 -3.82 9.08 1.00
N GLY A 87 -4.52 8.14 1.64
CA GLY A 87 -5.97 8.08 1.69
C GLY A 87 -6.44 7.37 2.95
N LEU A 88 -7.64 7.74 3.40
CA LEU A 88 -8.31 7.17 4.58
C LEU A 88 -9.71 6.71 4.19
N ALA A 89 -10.00 5.44 4.46
CA ALA A 89 -11.35 4.91 4.53
C ALA A 89 -11.74 4.80 6.01
N ILE A 90 -12.91 5.34 6.38
CA ILE A 90 -13.32 5.42 7.78
C ILE A 90 -14.80 5.06 7.93
N THR A 91 -15.12 4.27 8.94
CA THR A 91 -16.51 4.11 9.42
C THR A 91 -16.73 5.08 10.58
N PRO A 92 -17.42 6.21 10.37
CA PRO A 92 -17.45 7.29 11.34
C PRO A 92 -18.16 6.89 12.63
N VAL A 93 -17.59 7.28 13.76
CA VAL A 93 -18.19 7.05 15.08
C VAL A 93 -19.16 8.16 15.47
N ASP A 94 -18.88 9.39 15.07
CA ASP A 94 -19.68 10.58 15.36
C ASP A 94 -20.94 10.67 14.46
N PRO A 95 -22.15 10.79 15.03
CA PRO A 95 -23.40 10.86 14.25
C PRO A 95 -23.55 12.13 13.41
N THR A 96 -22.79 13.20 13.71
CA THR A 96 -22.84 14.47 12.95
C THR A 96 -22.21 14.37 11.56
N VAL A 97 -21.53 13.26 11.25
CA VAL A 97 -20.89 13.03 9.95
C VAL A 97 -21.92 12.75 8.85
N ALA A 98 -23.09 12.20 9.20
CA ALA A 98 -24.18 12.04 8.25
C ALA A 98 -25.07 13.30 8.27
N PRO A 99 -25.45 13.88 7.11
CA PRO A 99 -26.44 14.94 7.08
C PRO A 99 -27.77 14.42 7.62
N THR A 100 -28.38 15.17 8.53
CA THR A 100 -29.76 14.98 9.01
C THR A 100 -30.77 15.43 7.97
#